data_AF-A0A4Z0EUA8-F1
#
_entry.id   AF-A0A4Z0EUA8-F1
#
_cell.length_a   1.000
_cell.length_b   1.000
_cell.length_c   1.000
_cell.angle_alpha   90.00
_cell.angle_beta   90.00
_cell.angle_gamma   90.00
#
_symmetry.space_group_name_H-M   'P 1'
#
loop_
_entity.id
_entity.type
_entity.pdbx_description
1 polymer ?
#
loop_
_entity_poly.entity_id
_entity_poly.type
_entity_poly.pdbx_seq_one_letter_code
_entity_poly.pdbx_strand_id
1 'polypeptide(L)'
;MKLAQHALGWLTLALGSALSACASHHTSGEAGLVITKGGTYSGRYQSAASGEACVRVATTEPVVLDGCTLTGPGNLIEAGEGANLTVRNCRGQGLPPTADKQAPGRFLDAYKPQRLVVEHNFFAQTSGMVINRWSGTTGALTVRYNQARNVDGRWRDNAGSTHCSFLILNTVAHLPGIEIAYNEVLNAPGQSLVEDNINLYNSSGTAASPLRVHDNFVRGAYPYPATAGQFTGTGLTSDGDAKTADAATAYVEADHNQLVSTGNAGLNIAAGHDIYYHDNRIVTSGLLPNGQRFNATHAGLGVFNFYKQPASVFFNNRAERNVIGYVRWGASSPYPDRQDLSPDACATCTDTSSLPNPITLATEQNEWALWQQKLKRAGVAVGPLPGGKK
;
A
#
# COMPACT_ATOMS: atom_id res chain seq x y z
N MET A 1 -23.57 -6.48 43.52
CA MET A 1 -24.18 -5.63 42.48
C MET A 1 -23.54 -4.25 42.53
N LYS A 2 -22.38 -4.08 41.87
CA LYS A 2 -21.70 -2.79 41.70
C LYS A 2 -21.21 -2.76 40.26
N LEU A 3 -21.95 -2.06 39.40
CA LEU A 3 -21.59 -1.83 38.01
C LEU A 3 -20.45 -0.83 37.97
N ALA A 4 -19.33 -1.25 37.39
CA ALA A 4 -18.19 -0.41 37.10
C ALA A 4 -18.53 0.54 35.95
N GLN A 5 -18.26 1.83 36.17
CA GLN A 5 -18.21 2.85 35.12
C GLN A 5 -17.02 2.53 34.21
N HIS A 6 -17.30 1.98 33.03
CA HIS A 6 -16.32 1.97 31.95
C HIS A 6 -16.33 3.35 31.28
N ALA A 7 -15.16 3.99 31.34
CA ALA A 7 -14.87 5.24 30.68
C ALA A 7 -15.06 5.08 29.16
N LEU A 8 -15.95 5.90 28.59
CA LEU A 8 -15.95 6.22 27.17
C LEU A 8 -14.59 6.84 26.83
N GLY A 9 -13.68 6.04 26.30
CA GLY A 9 -12.48 6.53 25.61
C GLY A 9 -12.89 7.03 24.24
N TRP A 10 -13.14 8.33 24.14
CA TRP A 10 -13.52 8.97 22.89
C TRP A 10 -12.45 8.73 21.83
N LEU A 11 -12.91 8.18 20.72
CA LEU A 11 -12.21 8.04 19.44
C LEU A 11 -11.91 9.43 18.88
N THR A 12 -10.90 10.12 19.40
CA THR A 12 -10.26 11.24 18.68
C THR A 12 -9.29 10.67 17.66
N LEU A 13 -9.85 9.95 16.67
CA LEU A 13 -9.26 9.97 15.34
C LEU A 13 -9.25 11.45 14.96
N ALA A 14 -8.05 12.02 14.84
CA ALA A 14 -7.89 13.30 14.17
C ALA A 14 -8.71 13.19 12.89
N LEU A 15 -9.70 14.09 12.77
CA LEU A 15 -10.52 14.27 11.58
C LEU A 15 -9.56 14.65 10.45
N GLY A 16 -8.95 13.63 9.86
CA GLY A 16 -8.19 13.74 8.65
C GLY A 16 -9.20 14.11 7.58
N SER A 17 -9.06 15.32 7.08
CA SER A 17 -9.37 15.67 5.70
C SER A 17 -8.81 14.57 4.80
N ALA A 18 -9.63 13.56 4.54
CA ALA A 18 -9.27 12.39 3.77
C ALA A 18 -8.86 12.81 2.35
N LEU A 19 -7.59 12.55 2.03
CA LEU A 19 -7.14 12.02 0.74
C LEU A 19 -7.24 12.85 -0.55
N SER A 20 -7.73 14.10 -0.56
CA SER A 20 -7.78 14.91 -1.79
C SER A 20 -6.42 15.13 -2.51
N ALA A 21 -5.28 14.88 -1.86
CA ALA A 21 -3.95 15.07 -2.45
C ALA A 21 -3.29 13.80 -3.04
N CYS A 22 -3.86 12.60 -2.88
CA CYS A 22 -3.26 11.38 -3.47
C CYS A 22 -3.50 11.25 -4.98
N ALA A 23 -4.49 11.95 -5.53
CA ALA A 23 -5.05 11.66 -6.85
C ALA A 23 -4.80 12.74 -7.92
N SER A 24 -3.97 13.76 -7.65
CA SER A 24 -3.63 14.77 -8.66
C SER A 24 -2.77 14.15 -9.76
N HIS A 25 -3.42 13.73 -10.85
CA HIS A 25 -2.76 13.23 -12.04
C HIS A 25 -2.35 14.40 -12.93
N HIS A 26 -1.05 14.53 -13.21
CA HIS A 26 -0.53 15.57 -14.12
C HIS A 26 -0.19 14.94 -15.47
N THR A 27 -1.13 14.94 -16.43
CA THR A 27 -0.88 14.46 -17.80
C THR A 27 -0.19 15.49 -18.71
N SER A 28 0.10 16.69 -18.22
CA SER A 28 0.50 17.84 -19.05
C SER A 28 1.91 18.38 -18.78
N GLY A 29 2.75 17.66 -18.02
CA GLY A 29 4.14 18.08 -17.75
C GLY A 29 5.08 17.84 -18.94
N GLU A 30 6.35 18.19 -18.82
CA GLU A 30 7.40 17.76 -19.77
C GLU A 30 7.83 16.31 -19.46
N ALA A 31 8.48 15.62 -20.40
CA ALA A 31 9.02 14.28 -20.15
C ALA A 31 10.29 14.02 -20.97
N GLY A 32 11.25 13.28 -20.40
CA GLY A 32 12.50 12.92 -21.08
C GLY A 32 12.29 12.03 -22.32
N LEU A 33 11.29 11.14 -22.27
CA LEU A 33 10.81 10.38 -23.41
C LEU A 33 9.27 10.39 -23.45
N VAL A 34 8.69 10.73 -24.61
CA VAL A 34 7.26 10.56 -24.87
C VAL A 34 7.07 9.42 -25.88
N ILE A 35 6.43 8.34 -25.44
CA ILE A 35 6.12 7.17 -26.26
C ILE A 35 4.76 7.36 -26.92
N THR A 36 4.75 7.51 -28.25
CA THR A 36 3.53 7.73 -29.05
C THR A 36 3.16 6.53 -29.93
N LYS A 37 3.96 5.47 -29.91
CA LYS A 37 3.74 4.22 -30.67
C LYS A 37 3.98 3.01 -29.79
N GLY A 38 3.31 1.92 -30.09
CA GLY A 38 3.51 0.64 -29.42
C GLY A 38 4.90 0.08 -29.67
N GLY A 39 5.39 -0.73 -28.74
CA GLY A 39 6.72 -1.32 -28.84
C GLY A 39 7.31 -1.70 -27.48
N THR A 40 8.51 -2.25 -27.52
CA THR A 40 9.32 -2.51 -26.33
C THR A 40 10.43 -1.47 -26.23
N TYR A 41 10.55 -0.85 -25.08
CA TYR A 41 11.50 0.21 -24.76
C TYR A 41 12.38 -0.23 -23.59
N SER A 42 13.67 0.02 -23.74
CA SER A 42 14.69 -0.28 -22.74
C SER A 42 15.73 0.83 -22.77
N GLY A 43 16.39 1.07 -21.64
CA GLY A 43 17.48 2.05 -21.58
C GLY A 43 17.49 2.83 -20.27
N ARG A 44 18.27 3.91 -20.26
CA ARG A 44 18.36 4.82 -19.12
C ARG A 44 17.60 6.10 -19.43
N TYR A 45 16.68 6.47 -18.55
CA TYR A 45 15.86 7.68 -18.66
C TYR A 45 16.05 8.51 -17.39
N GLN A 46 16.21 9.81 -17.56
CA GLN A 46 16.42 10.75 -16.46
C GLN A 46 15.58 12.00 -16.69
N SER A 47 15.01 12.55 -15.62
CA SER A 47 14.42 13.89 -15.61
C SER A 47 15.16 14.82 -14.65
N ALA A 48 15.09 16.13 -14.90
CA ALA A 48 15.84 17.12 -14.14
C ALA A 48 14.97 17.91 -13.15
N ALA A 49 13.65 17.97 -13.37
CA ALA A 49 12.73 18.75 -12.57
C ALA A 49 11.55 17.94 -12.00
N SER A 50 11.00 18.37 -10.86
CA SER A 50 9.87 17.68 -10.20
C SER A 50 8.58 17.66 -11.03
N GLY A 51 8.45 18.57 -12.00
CA GLY A 51 7.33 18.58 -12.97
C GLY A 51 7.58 17.78 -14.26
N GLU A 52 8.72 17.09 -14.35
CA GLU A 52 9.13 16.34 -15.53
C GLU A 52 9.17 14.84 -15.27
N ALA A 53 8.48 14.07 -16.12
CA ALA A 53 8.55 12.62 -16.07
C ALA A 53 9.82 12.08 -16.74
N CYS A 54 10.34 10.93 -16.31
CA CYS A 54 11.39 10.26 -17.11
C CYS A 54 10.80 9.71 -18.42
N VAL A 55 9.66 9.02 -18.33
CA VAL A 55 8.94 8.45 -19.47
C VAL A 55 7.45 8.76 -19.36
N ARG A 56 6.84 9.22 -20.46
CA ARG A 56 5.40 9.33 -20.62
C ARG A 56 4.88 8.42 -21.73
N VAL A 57 3.88 7.61 -21.43
CA VAL A 57 3.16 6.77 -22.40
C VAL A 57 1.92 7.53 -22.87
N ALA A 58 1.95 7.97 -24.12
CA ALA A 58 0.91 8.77 -24.78
C ALA A 58 0.34 8.03 -26.00
N THR A 59 0.06 6.73 -25.83
CA THR A 59 -0.55 5.87 -26.85
C THR A 59 -1.39 4.78 -26.18
N THR A 60 -2.38 4.27 -26.90
CA THR A 60 -3.18 3.11 -26.49
C THR A 60 -2.65 1.80 -27.07
N GLU A 61 -1.68 1.88 -27.99
CA GLU A 61 -0.98 0.72 -28.51
C GLU A 61 -0.20 0.02 -27.38
N PRO A 62 0.02 -1.31 -27.45
CA PRO A 62 0.78 -2.03 -26.44
C PRO A 62 2.22 -1.50 -26.28
N VAL A 63 2.57 -1.08 -25.06
CA VAL A 63 3.90 -0.61 -24.68
C VAL A 63 4.48 -1.50 -23.60
N VAL A 64 5.75 -1.89 -23.77
CA VAL A 64 6.52 -2.62 -22.76
C VAL A 64 7.75 -1.79 -22.40
N LEU A 65 7.89 -1.41 -21.13
CA LEU A 65 9.14 -0.93 -20.57
C LEU A 65 9.85 -2.13 -19.95
N ASP A 66 10.99 -2.52 -20.49
CA ASP A 66 11.73 -3.73 -20.08
C ASP A 66 13.19 -3.40 -19.76
N GLY A 67 13.62 -3.65 -18.52
CA GLY A 67 15.01 -3.43 -18.14
C GLY A 67 15.43 -1.97 -18.07
N CYS A 68 14.48 -1.04 -17.92
CA CYS A 68 14.77 0.39 -17.87
C CYS A 68 15.43 0.80 -16.55
N THR A 69 16.32 1.79 -16.59
CA THR A 69 16.79 2.51 -15.40
C THR A 69 16.22 3.93 -15.44
N LEU A 70 15.42 4.30 -14.44
CA LEU A 70 14.75 5.59 -14.37
C LEU A 70 15.22 6.36 -13.13
N THR A 71 15.56 7.63 -13.28
CA THR A 71 16.02 8.46 -12.16
C THR A 71 15.56 9.90 -12.32
N GLY A 72 14.86 10.44 -11.33
CA GLY A 72 14.34 11.80 -11.43
C GLY A 72 13.68 12.30 -10.16
N PRO A 73 13.54 13.63 -10.01
CA PRO A 73 12.84 14.24 -8.87
C PRO A 73 11.31 14.29 -9.06
N GLY A 74 10.83 14.12 -10.30
CA GLY A 74 9.42 14.00 -10.66
C GLY A 74 8.98 12.54 -10.82
N ASN A 75 7.79 12.32 -11.40
CA ASN A 75 7.30 10.98 -11.69
C ASN A 75 8.29 10.23 -12.61
N LEU A 76 8.57 8.96 -12.34
CA LEU A 76 9.47 8.19 -13.21
C LEU A 76 8.73 7.72 -14.45
N ILE A 77 7.49 7.25 -14.30
CA ILE A 77 6.65 6.79 -15.41
C ILE A 77 5.27 7.43 -15.27
N GLU A 78 4.79 8.04 -16.34
CA GLU A 78 3.41 8.51 -16.49
C GLU A 78 2.72 7.74 -17.61
N ALA A 79 1.49 7.28 -17.37
CA ALA A 79 0.68 6.61 -18.37
C ALA A 79 -0.71 7.27 -18.45
N GLY A 80 -1.07 7.75 -19.64
CA GLY A 80 -2.34 8.41 -19.89
C GLY A 80 -3.53 7.46 -20.07
N GLU A 81 -4.69 8.06 -20.32
CA GLU A 81 -5.95 7.34 -20.53
C GLU A 81 -5.84 6.34 -21.68
N GLY A 82 -6.33 5.12 -21.45
CA GLY A 82 -6.31 4.02 -22.42
C GLY A 82 -4.95 3.32 -22.58
N ALA A 83 -3.96 3.61 -21.73
CA ALA A 83 -2.66 2.95 -21.79
C ALA A 83 -2.79 1.42 -21.65
N ASN A 84 -2.10 0.70 -22.56
CA ASN A 84 -1.84 -0.73 -22.47
C ASN A 84 -0.36 -0.94 -22.17
N LEU A 85 -0.01 -1.01 -20.89
CA LEU A 85 1.36 -0.88 -20.43
C LEU A 85 1.82 -2.12 -19.65
N THR A 86 3.01 -2.60 -19.98
CA THR A 86 3.80 -3.51 -19.15
C THR A 86 5.07 -2.80 -18.70
N VAL A 87 5.32 -2.76 -17.40
CA VAL A 87 6.58 -2.27 -16.81
C VAL A 87 7.23 -3.45 -16.10
N ARG A 88 8.38 -3.91 -16.61
CA ARG A 88 9.08 -5.04 -16.00
C ARG A 88 10.59 -4.93 -15.99
N ASN A 89 11.21 -5.57 -15.00
CA ASN A 89 12.67 -5.58 -14.82
C ASN A 89 13.28 -4.18 -14.71
N CYS A 90 12.48 -3.16 -14.41
CA CYS A 90 12.95 -1.79 -14.34
C CYS A 90 13.49 -1.45 -12.94
N ARG A 91 14.39 -0.47 -12.89
CA ARG A 91 14.99 0.08 -11.68
C ARG A 91 14.68 1.57 -11.62
N GLY A 92 13.93 2.01 -10.61
CA GLY A 92 13.60 3.41 -10.36
C GLY A 92 14.34 3.97 -9.15
N GLN A 93 14.81 5.22 -9.25
CA GLN A 93 15.39 5.96 -8.13
C GLN A 93 14.79 7.37 -8.11
N GLY A 94 14.06 7.70 -7.04
CA GLY A 94 13.62 9.07 -6.80
C GLY A 94 14.79 9.95 -6.37
N LEU A 95 14.80 11.19 -6.84
CA LEU A 95 15.74 12.23 -6.41
C LEU A 95 15.01 13.26 -5.51
N PRO A 96 15.75 14.04 -4.70
CA PRO A 96 15.16 15.13 -3.95
C PRO A 96 14.39 16.08 -4.88
N PRO A 97 13.16 16.51 -4.50
CA PRO A 97 12.38 17.44 -5.30
C PRO A 97 13.14 18.73 -5.61
N THR A 98 12.82 19.37 -6.74
CA THR A 98 13.47 20.62 -7.17
C THR A 98 12.85 21.88 -6.57
N ALA A 99 11.70 21.73 -5.90
CA ALA A 99 11.01 22.83 -5.23
C ALA A 99 10.54 22.42 -3.82
N ASP A 100 10.38 23.43 -2.97
CA ASP A 100 9.85 23.26 -1.62
C ASP A 100 8.35 22.92 -1.68
N LYS A 101 7.81 22.36 -0.59
CA LYS A 101 6.43 21.88 -0.52
C LYS A 101 6.04 20.84 -1.59
N GLN A 102 7.03 20.10 -2.09
CA GLN A 102 6.83 18.98 -3.01
C GLN A 102 7.46 17.72 -2.45
N ALA A 103 6.76 16.59 -2.60
CA ALA A 103 7.25 15.26 -2.31
C ALA A 103 8.02 14.69 -3.52
N PRO A 104 8.87 13.65 -3.35
CA PRO A 104 9.42 12.89 -4.45
C PRO A 104 8.33 12.39 -5.40
N GLY A 105 8.60 12.36 -6.71
CA GLY A 105 7.65 11.80 -7.67
C GLY A 105 7.42 10.30 -7.51
N ARG A 106 6.39 9.79 -8.18
CA ARG A 106 5.98 8.39 -8.15
C ARG A 106 6.88 7.51 -9.03
N PHE A 107 6.99 6.23 -8.73
CA PHE A 107 7.53 5.25 -9.67
C PHE A 107 6.62 5.13 -10.90
N LEU A 108 5.31 5.05 -10.68
CA LEU A 108 4.29 5.00 -11.74
C LEU A 108 3.06 5.82 -11.34
N ASP A 109 2.65 6.72 -12.24
CA ASP A 109 1.37 7.42 -12.19
C ASP A 109 0.56 7.07 -13.44
N ALA A 110 -0.46 6.23 -13.29
CA ALA A 110 -1.30 5.75 -14.37
C ALA A 110 -2.73 6.25 -14.20
N TYR A 111 -3.26 6.96 -15.19
CA TYR A 111 -4.65 7.42 -15.20
C TYR A 111 -5.47 6.69 -16.23
N LYS A 112 -6.53 6.03 -15.77
CA LYS A 112 -7.44 5.24 -16.58
C LYS A 112 -6.73 4.34 -17.60
N PRO A 113 -5.74 3.51 -17.22
CA PRO A 113 -5.22 2.51 -18.13
C PRO A 113 -6.33 1.52 -18.52
N GLN A 114 -6.17 0.88 -19.68
CA GLN A 114 -7.03 -0.24 -20.13
C GLN A 114 -6.42 -1.61 -19.80
N ARG A 115 -5.09 -1.64 -19.65
CA ARG A 115 -4.33 -2.82 -19.23
C ARG A 115 -3.03 -2.38 -18.56
N LEU A 116 -2.69 -2.98 -17.42
CA LEU A 116 -1.46 -2.66 -16.72
C LEU A 116 -0.82 -3.90 -16.07
N VAL A 117 0.46 -4.09 -16.35
CA VAL A 117 1.32 -5.11 -15.71
C VAL A 117 2.52 -4.40 -15.13
N VAL A 118 2.78 -4.57 -13.84
CA VAL A 118 3.95 -4.01 -13.15
C VAL A 118 4.65 -5.13 -12.40
N GLU A 119 5.70 -5.69 -12.99
CA GLU A 119 6.30 -6.94 -12.51
C GLU A 119 7.82 -6.92 -12.42
N HIS A 120 8.38 -7.53 -11.38
CA HIS A 120 9.84 -7.65 -11.24
C HIS A 120 10.56 -6.29 -11.30
N ASN A 121 10.01 -5.23 -10.72
CA ASN A 121 10.68 -3.93 -10.67
C ASN A 121 11.34 -3.71 -9.31
N PHE A 122 12.35 -2.85 -9.29
CA PHE A 122 12.90 -2.26 -8.07
C PHE A 122 12.68 -0.76 -8.10
N PHE A 123 12.23 -0.16 -7.00
CA PHE A 123 12.24 1.30 -6.88
C PHE A 123 12.50 1.77 -5.45
N ALA A 124 13.17 2.93 -5.33
CA ALA A 124 13.53 3.51 -4.04
C ALA A 124 13.30 5.02 -4.00
N GLN A 125 12.93 5.53 -2.82
CA GLN A 125 12.76 6.97 -2.54
C GLN A 125 11.78 7.69 -3.50
N THR A 126 10.76 6.98 -3.96
CA THR A 126 9.65 7.53 -4.74
C THR A 126 8.40 7.64 -3.86
N SER A 127 7.37 8.34 -4.34
CA SER A 127 6.01 8.29 -3.76
C SER A 127 5.22 7.03 -4.18
N GLY A 128 5.91 5.94 -4.56
CA GLY A 128 5.33 4.65 -4.95
C GLY A 128 4.47 4.71 -6.21
N MET A 129 3.29 4.09 -6.23
CA MET A 129 2.46 3.95 -7.43
C MET A 129 1.03 4.42 -7.19
N VAL A 130 0.44 5.11 -8.17
CA VAL A 130 -1.00 5.38 -8.23
C VAL A 130 -1.59 4.89 -9.53
N ILE A 131 -2.67 4.13 -9.41
CA ILE A 131 -3.52 3.75 -10.53
C ILE A 131 -4.86 4.44 -10.26
N ASN A 132 -5.10 5.51 -11.00
CA ASN A 132 -6.25 6.38 -10.82
C ASN A 132 -7.30 6.09 -11.88
N ARG A 133 -8.44 5.53 -11.46
CA ARG A 133 -9.53 5.06 -12.30
C ARG A 133 -9.09 3.97 -13.28
N TRP A 134 -10.07 3.41 -13.99
CA TRP A 134 -9.83 2.38 -14.98
C TRP A 134 -10.73 2.61 -16.19
N SER A 135 -10.20 2.47 -17.41
CA SER A 135 -10.99 2.62 -18.65
C SER A 135 -11.28 1.29 -19.33
N GLY A 136 -10.53 0.22 -19.01
CA GLY A 136 -10.74 -1.10 -19.59
C GLY A 136 -11.99 -1.78 -19.03
N THR A 137 -12.82 -2.38 -19.87
CA THR A 137 -13.89 -3.28 -19.39
C THR A 137 -13.41 -4.72 -19.26
N THR A 138 -12.30 -5.03 -19.92
CA THR A 138 -11.61 -6.32 -19.91
C THR A 138 -10.11 -6.03 -19.95
N GLY A 139 -9.34 -6.57 -19.01
CA GLY A 139 -7.91 -6.30 -18.91
C GLY A 139 -7.37 -6.63 -17.54
N ALA A 140 -6.15 -7.17 -17.47
CA ALA A 140 -5.52 -7.47 -16.19
C ALA A 140 -4.81 -6.22 -15.63
N LEU A 141 -4.98 -6.00 -14.34
CA LEU A 141 -4.17 -5.14 -13.48
C LEU A 141 -3.34 -6.06 -12.58
N THR A 142 -2.07 -6.25 -12.90
CA THR A 142 -1.16 -7.04 -12.05
C THR A 142 -0.03 -6.17 -11.51
N VAL A 143 0.22 -6.26 -10.20
CA VAL A 143 1.36 -5.65 -9.53
C VAL A 143 2.05 -6.75 -8.73
N ARG A 144 3.09 -7.36 -9.29
CA ARG A 144 3.68 -8.58 -8.73
C ARG A 144 5.19 -8.57 -8.66
N TYR A 145 5.75 -9.26 -7.68
CA TYR A 145 7.19 -9.51 -7.60
C TYR A 145 8.06 -8.25 -7.54
N ASN A 146 7.52 -7.10 -7.14
CA ASN A 146 8.27 -5.85 -7.09
C ASN A 146 9.00 -5.70 -5.75
N GLN A 147 10.09 -4.94 -5.75
CA GLN A 147 10.80 -4.49 -4.55
C GLN A 147 10.72 -2.98 -4.43
N ALA A 148 10.15 -2.49 -3.34
CA ALA A 148 10.10 -1.07 -3.00
C ALA A 148 10.95 -0.79 -1.76
N ARG A 149 11.65 0.34 -1.76
CA ARG A 149 12.44 0.82 -0.62
C ARG A 149 12.12 2.27 -0.29
N ASN A 150 11.76 2.53 0.96
CA ASN A 150 11.57 3.88 1.48
C ASN A 150 10.63 4.73 0.61
N VAL A 151 9.37 4.33 0.53
CA VAL A 151 8.32 5.14 -0.10
C VAL A 151 8.11 6.40 0.75
N ASP A 152 8.22 7.57 0.13
CA ASP A 152 8.38 8.82 0.88
C ASP A 152 7.52 9.95 0.34
N GLY A 153 6.65 10.47 1.21
CA GLY A 153 5.77 11.60 0.94
C GLY A 153 6.25 12.92 1.54
N ARG A 154 7.39 12.96 2.23
CA ARG A 154 7.89 14.19 2.87
C ARG A 154 8.19 15.25 1.82
N TRP A 155 7.81 16.49 2.13
CA TRP A 155 8.22 17.61 1.31
C TRP A 155 9.71 17.91 1.51
N ARG A 156 10.37 18.37 0.45
CA ARG A 156 11.80 18.70 0.43
C ARG A 156 12.25 19.60 1.60
N ASP A 157 11.42 20.58 1.95
CA ASP A 157 11.67 21.55 3.02
C ASP A 157 11.32 21.02 4.42
N ASN A 158 10.82 19.79 4.52
CA ASN A 158 10.29 19.17 5.73
C ASN A 158 9.15 19.98 6.40
N ALA A 159 8.50 20.89 5.68
CA ALA A 159 7.40 21.71 6.21
C ALA A 159 6.03 21.01 6.12
N GLY A 160 5.98 19.81 5.53
CA GLY A 160 4.77 19.02 5.36
C GLY A 160 5.02 17.74 4.59
N SER A 161 3.93 17.12 4.12
CA SER A 161 3.96 15.88 3.36
C SER A 161 2.76 15.75 2.44
N THR A 162 2.93 14.98 1.37
CA THR A 162 1.85 14.47 0.52
C THR A 162 1.66 13.00 0.86
N HIS A 163 0.42 12.56 1.05
CA HIS A 163 0.15 11.13 1.25
C HIS A 163 0.65 10.32 0.05
N CYS A 164 1.31 9.21 0.33
CA CYS A 164 1.82 8.30 -0.68
C CYS A 164 1.69 6.85 -0.22
N SER A 165 1.75 5.94 -1.18
CA SER A 165 1.56 4.52 -0.98
C SER A 165 2.53 3.76 -1.86
N PHE A 166 2.98 2.57 -1.45
CA PHE A 166 3.62 1.66 -2.39
C PHE A 166 2.70 1.43 -3.60
N LEU A 167 1.41 1.19 -3.32
CA LEU A 167 0.35 1.14 -4.31
C LEU A 167 -0.94 1.73 -3.73
N ILE A 168 -1.53 2.69 -4.44
CA ILE A 168 -2.92 3.08 -4.25
C ILE A 168 -3.70 2.81 -5.54
N LEU A 169 -4.77 2.04 -5.41
CA LEU A 169 -5.82 1.98 -6.41
C LEU A 169 -6.89 3.00 -6.01
N ASN A 170 -7.16 3.94 -6.90
CA ASN A 170 -8.12 5.01 -6.63
C ASN A 170 -9.27 4.92 -7.65
N THR A 171 -10.42 4.43 -7.22
CA THR A 171 -11.60 4.24 -8.08
C THR A 171 -11.34 3.29 -9.26
N VAL A 172 -10.56 2.23 -9.04
CA VAL A 172 -10.44 1.11 -9.98
C VAL A 172 -11.58 0.15 -9.67
N ALA A 173 -12.73 0.35 -10.32
CA ALA A 173 -13.97 -0.36 -9.99
C ALA A 173 -14.35 -1.42 -11.03
N HIS A 174 -15.01 -2.47 -10.55
CA HIS A 174 -15.66 -3.52 -11.36
C HIS A 174 -14.72 -4.29 -12.29
N LEU A 175 -13.46 -4.45 -11.88
CA LEU A 175 -12.43 -5.02 -12.74
C LEU A 175 -12.11 -6.46 -12.34
N PRO A 176 -12.41 -7.46 -13.18
CA PRO A 176 -11.95 -8.83 -12.94
C PRO A 176 -10.43 -8.95 -13.16
N GLY A 177 -9.81 -9.90 -12.47
CA GLY A 177 -8.39 -10.24 -12.68
C GLY A 177 -7.40 -9.22 -12.13
N ILE A 178 -7.76 -8.48 -11.07
CA ILE A 178 -6.79 -7.69 -10.31
C ILE A 178 -5.99 -8.63 -9.38
N GLU A 179 -4.66 -8.55 -9.46
CA GLU A 179 -3.75 -9.32 -8.61
C GLU A 179 -2.58 -8.45 -8.10
N ILE A 180 -2.46 -8.32 -6.78
CA ILE A 180 -1.35 -7.65 -6.10
C ILE A 180 -0.63 -8.72 -5.26
N ALA A 181 0.49 -9.26 -5.76
CA ALA A 181 1.08 -10.45 -5.16
C ALA A 181 2.60 -10.47 -5.07
N TYR A 182 3.13 -11.09 -4.01
CA TYR A 182 4.56 -11.33 -3.84
C TYR A 182 5.45 -10.08 -3.95
N ASN A 183 4.95 -8.90 -3.57
CA ASN A 183 5.75 -7.68 -3.51
C ASN A 183 6.49 -7.57 -2.16
N GLU A 184 7.69 -7.00 -2.17
CA GLU A 184 8.48 -6.67 -0.98
C GLU A 184 8.57 -5.16 -0.81
N VAL A 185 7.95 -4.62 0.24
CA VAL A 185 7.98 -3.20 0.57
C VAL A 185 8.71 -3.02 1.88
N LEU A 186 9.90 -2.41 1.85
CA LEU A 186 10.68 -2.14 3.07
C LEU A 186 10.89 -0.64 3.22
N ASN A 187 10.29 -0.06 4.26
CA ASN A 187 10.48 1.32 4.67
C ASN A 187 11.30 1.34 5.95
N ALA A 188 12.33 2.17 6.02
CA ALA A 188 13.17 2.31 7.21
C ALA A 188 12.73 3.52 8.05
N PRO A 189 12.73 3.42 9.40
CA PRO A 189 12.42 4.55 10.28
C PRO A 189 13.23 5.80 9.95
N GLY A 190 12.55 6.94 9.76
CA GLY A 190 13.19 8.22 9.45
C GLY A 190 13.66 8.38 8.00
N GLN A 191 13.56 7.35 7.17
CA GLN A 191 13.93 7.38 5.75
C GLN A 191 12.73 7.41 4.80
N SER A 192 11.52 7.37 5.35
CA SER A 192 10.26 7.27 4.63
C SER A 192 9.15 7.98 5.41
N LEU A 193 8.09 8.35 4.70
CA LEU A 193 6.80 8.71 5.26
C LEU A 193 5.72 8.21 4.29
N VAL A 194 5.56 6.88 4.27
CA VAL A 194 4.47 6.22 3.57
C VAL A 194 3.23 6.31 4.44
N GLU A 195 2.10 6.66 3.85
CA GLU A 195 0.81 6.62 4.54
C GLU A 195 0.39 5.13 4.64
N ASP A 196 -0.51 4.68 3.78
CA ASP A 196 -0.81 3.26 3.64
C ASP A 196 0.11 2.64 2.59
N ASN A 197 0.71 1.48 2.88
CA ASN A 197 1.53 0.81 1.88
C ASN A 197 0.67 0.32 0.70
N ILE A 198 -0.45 -0.35 0.99
CA ILE A 198 -1.45 -0.77 -0.01
C ILE A 198 -2.80 -0.14 0.37
N ASN A 199 -3.33 0.73 -0.48
CA ASN A 199 -4.64 1.37 -0.27
C ASN A 199 -5.59 1.03 -1.45
N LEU A 200 -6.73 0.44 -1.11
CA LEU A 200 -7.80 0.09 -2.05
C LEU A 200 -8.93 1.10 -1.93
N TYR A 201 -8.71 2.33 -2.40
CA TYR A 201 -9.66 3.43 -2.25
C TYR A 201 -10.76 3.34 -3.31
N ASN A 202 -12.02 3.17 -2.87
CA ASN A 202 -13.20 3.02 -3.73
C ASN A 202 -12.96 2.06 -4.93
N SER A 203 -12.21 0.98 -4.71
CA SER A 203 -11.74 0.08 -5.80
C SER A 203 -12.29 -1.32 -5.60
N SER A 204 -12.70 -1.98 -6.68
CA SER A 204 -13.41 -3.25 -6.59
C SER A 204 -13.04 -4.25 -7.69
N GLY A 205 -13.02 -5.51 -7.28
CA GLY A 205 -13.10 -6.63 -8.21
C GLY A 205 -14.53 -6.85 -8.67
N THR A 206 -14.88 -8.11 -8.95
CA THR A 206 -16.26 -8.55 -9.18
C THR A 206 -16.58 -9.73 -8.27
N ALA A 207 -17.86 -10.02 -8.04
CA ALA A 207 -18.24 -11.19 -7.23
C ALA A 207 -17.65 -12.52 -7.76
N ALA A 208 -17.49 -12.66 -9.07
CA ALA A 208 -16.92 -13.85 -9.70
C ALA A 208 -15.38 -13.82 -9.81
N SER A 209 -14.77 -12.64 -9.64
CA SER A 209 -13.32 -12.44 -9.68
C SER A 209 -12.96 -11.32 -8.70
N PRO A 210 -12.87 -11.65 -7.40
CA PRO A 210 -12.46 -10.69 -6.38
C PRO A 210 -11.08 -10.11 -6.69
N LEU A 211 -10.84 -8.87 -6.26
CA LEU A 211 -9.52 -8.26 -6.21
C LEU A 211 -8.65 -9.04 -5.23
N ARG A 212 -7.57 -9.66 -5.72
CA ARG A 212 -6.68 -10.50 -4.91
C ARG A 212 -5.47 -9.71 -4.42
N VAL A 213 -5.23 -9.72 -3.11
CA VAL A 213 -3.99 -9.17 -2.51
C VAL A 213 -3.33 -10.22 -1.64
N HIS A 214 -2.26 -10.87 -2.11
CA HIS A 214 -1.72 -12.01 -1.37
C HIS A 214 -0.21 -12.16 -1.41
N ASP A 215 0.31 -12.84 -0.38
CA ASP A 215 1.73 -13.18 -0.28
C ASP A 215 2.70 -11.99 -0.35
N ASN A 216 2.23 -10.76 -0.08
CA ASN A 216 3.08 -9.58 -0.01
C ASN A 216 3.80 -9.52 1.34
N PHE A 217 5.01 -8.96 1.35
CA PHE A 217 5.72 -8.60 2.56
C PHE A 217 5.85 -7.09 2.65
N VAL A 218 5.29 -6.51 3.71
CA VAL A 218 5.38 -5.07 4.00
C VAL A 218 6.07 -4.93 5.35
N ARG A 219 7.11 -4.10 5.40
CA ARG A 219 7.71 -3.63 6.64
C ARG A 219 7.76 -2.11 6.66
N GLY A 220 7.19 -1.53 7.71
CA GLY A 220 7.27 -0.09 7.96
C GLY A 220 6.11 0.71 7.39
N ALA A 221 5.48 1.45 8.28
CA ALA A 221 4.59 2.59 8.05
C ALA A 221 4.84 3.54 9.22
N TYR A 222 6.04 4.14 9.23
CA TYR A 222 6.53 4.94 10.35
C TYR A 222 6.12 6.41 10.16
N PRO A 223 5.73 7.11 11.23
CA PRO A 223 5.63 8.56 11.18
C PRO A 223 7.02 9.19 10.98
N TYR A 224 7.04 10.49 10.75
CA TYR A 224 8.26 11.28 10.76
C TYR A 224 8.15 12.41 11.80
N PRO A 225 9.02 12.45 12.82
CA PRO A 225 10.04 11.45 13.17
C PRO A 225 9.41 10.11 13.61
N ALA A 226 10.14 9.00 13.46
CA ALA A 226 9.63 7.64 13.73
C ALA A 226 9.20 7.38 15.18
N THR A 227 9.62 8.22 16.11
CA THR A 227 9.25 8.17 17.53
C THR A 227 7.93 8.88 17.85
N ALA A 228 7.32 9.56 16.88
CA ALA A 228 6.04 10.25 17.08
C ALA A 228 4.95 9.26 17.51
N GLY A 229 4.04 9.73 18.36
CA GLY A 229 2.97 8.89 18.94
C GLY A 229 1.68 8.83 18.14
N GLN A 230 1.54 9.65 17.10
CA GLN A 230 0.35 9.69 16.25
C GLN A 230 0.75 9.47 14.80
N PHE A 231 0.04 8.57 14.14
CA PHE A 231 0.18 8.30 12.72
C PHE A 231 -1.06 7.58 12.21
N THR A 232 -1.35 7.71 10.92
CA THR A 232 -2.51 7.08 10.27
C THR A 232 -2.12 5.94 9.32
N GLY A 233 -0.87 5.88 8.89
CA GLY A 233 -0.40 4.91 7.92
C GLY A 233 -0.46 3.44 8.35
N THR A 234 -0.85 2.59 7.40
CA THR A 234 -1.07 1.14 7.60
C THR A 234 -0.27 0.24 6.66
N GLY A 235 -0.29 -1.07 6.91
CA GLY A 235 0.21 -2.07 5.96
C GLY A 235 -0.72 -2.25 4.76
N LEU A 236 -2.01 -2.50 5.01
CA LEU A 236 -3.04 -2.62 3.98
C LEU A 236 -4.37 -2.09 4.50
N THR A 237 -5.08 -1.33 3.67
CA THR A 237 -6.42 -0.83 4.01
C THR A 237 -7.41 -0.91 2.84
N SER A 238 -8.66 -1.24 3.14
CA SER A 238 -9.78 -0.88 2.28
C SER A 238 -10.37 0.45 2.77
N ASP A 239 -10.42 1.41 1.86
CA ASP A 239 -10.73 2.79 2.19
C ASP A 239 -11.70 3.38 1.16
N GLY A 240 -12.31 4.53 1.46
CA GLY A 240 -13.23 5.14 0.52
C GLY A 240 -14.44 5.82 1.12
N ASP A 241 -14.87 6.90 0.47
CA ASP A 241 -15.99 7.73 0.89
C ASP A 241 -17.28 7.51 0.08
N ALA A 242 -17.29 6.51 -0.81
CA ALA A 242 -18.41 6.21 -1.71
C ALA A 242 -19.76 6.14 -0.98
N LYS A 243 -20.82 6.62 -1.63
CA LYS A 243 -22.17 6.71 -1.06
C LYS A 243 -23.12 5.60 -1.50
N THR A 244 -22.65 4.72 -2.38
CA THR A 244 -23.39 3.58 -2.92
C THR A 244 -22.53 2.33 -2.84
N ALA A 245 -23.14 1.15 -2.76
CA ALA A 245 -22.44 -0.13 -2.82
C ALA A 245 -21.58 -0.21 -4.11
N ASP A 246 -22.18 0.13 -5.25
CA ASP A 246 -21.53 0.06 -6.56
C ASP A 246 -20.20 0.84 -6.66
N ALA A 247 -20.10 1.99 -5.99
CA ALA A 247 -18.90 2.83 -6.04
C ALA A 247 -17.91 2.56 -4.88
N ALA A 248 -18.30 1.75 -3.89
CA ALA A 248 -17.47 1.47 -2.74
C ALA A 248 -16.40 0.42 -3.06
N THR A 249 -15.38 0.34 -2.20
CA THR A 249 -14.43 -0.77 -2.25
C THR A 249 -15.17 -2.08 -2.05
N ALA A 250 -15.01 -3.04 -2.96
CA ALA A 250 -15.84 -4.22 -2.95
C ALA A 250 -15.18 -5.45 -3.59
N TYR A 251 -15.65 -6.63 -3.18
CA TYR A 251 -15.18 -7.92 -3.69
C TYR A 251 -13.65 -8.02 -3.61
N VAL A 252 -13.13 -7.93 -2.40
CA VAL A 252 -11.69 -7.98 -2.11
C VAL A 252 -11.40 -9.24 -1.30
N GLU A 253 -10.34 -9.95 -1.67
CA GLU A 253 -9.79 -11.04 -0.87
C GLU A 253 -8.29 -10.79 -0.65
N ALA A 254 -7.90 -10.62 0.62
CA ALA A 254 -6.51 -10.40 0.99
C ALA A 254 -6.02 -11.47 1.95
N ASP A 255 -5.02 -12.25 1.51
CA ASP A 255 -4.59 -13.43 2.23
C ASP A 255 -3.09 -13.70 2.21
N HIS A 256 -2.59 -14.38 3.25
CA HIS A 256 -1.18 -14.74 3.36
C HIS A 256 -0.18 -13.58 3.27
N ASN A 257 -0.61 -12.32 3.47
CA ASN A 257 0.29 -11.19 3.54
C ASN A 257 1.03 -11.17 4.89
N GLN A 258 2.23 -10.61 4.91
CA GLN A 258 3.03 -10.42 6.11
C GLN A 258 3.29 -8.93 6.30
N LEU A 259 2.64 -8.35 7.32
CA LEU A 259 2.61 -6.92 7.59
C LEU A 259 3.34 -6.66 8.91
N VAL A 260 4.52 -6.04 8.83
CA VAL A 260 5.50 -6.02 9.90
C VAL A 260 5.85 -4.60 10.30
N SER A 261 5.92 -4.30 11.60
CA SER A 261 6.39 -3.01 12.12
C SER A 261 5.66 -1.81 11.49
N THR A 262 4.34 -1.92 11.30
CA THR A 262 3.48 -0.86 10.80
C THR A 262 3.02 0.06 11.95
N GLY A 263 2.67 1.31 11.64
CA GLY A 263 2.20 2.30 12.60
C GLY A 263 0.77 2.05 13.04
N ASN A 264 -0.17 2.85 12.53
CA ASN A 264 -1.57 2.85 12.96
C ASN A 264 -2.13 1.42 13.01
N ALA A 265 -2.08 0.71 11.89
CA ALA A 265 -2.47 -0.69 11.86
C ALA A 265 -1.67 -1.55 10.90
N GLY A 266 -1.71 -2.86 11.13
CA GLY A 266 -1.28 -3.82 10.12
C GLY A 266 -2.26 -3.85 8.96
N LEU A 267 -3.52 -4.17 9.25
CA LEU A 267 -4.56 -4.45 8.27
C LEU A 267 -5.90 -3.85 8.72
N ASN A 268 -6.60 -3.08 7.88
CA ASN A 268 -7.93 -2.56 8.24
C ASN A 268 -8.95 -2.61 7.11
N ILE A 269 -10.22 -2.78 7.50
CA ILE A 269 -11.38 -2.52 6.65
C ILE A 269 -12.05 -1.25 7.18
N ALA A 270 -11.77 -0.10 6.56
CA ALA A 270 -12.34 1.21 6.95
C ALA A 270 -13.59 1.57 6.13
N ALA A 271 -13.70 1.03 4.92
CA ALA A 271 -14.83 1.20 4.03
C ALA A 271 -15.04 -0.04 3.14
N GLY A 272 -16.22 -0.11 2.53
CA GLY A 272 -16.55 -1.12 1.53
C GLY A 272 -17.42 -2.27 2.01
N HIS A 273 -17.65 -3.22 1.11
CA HIS A 273 -18.46 -4.41 1.36
C HIS A 273 -17.91 -5.65 0.63
N ASP A 274 -18.30 -6.86 1.06
CA ASP A 274 -17.80 -8.11 0.47
C ASP A 274 -16.27 -8.22 0.51
N ILE A 275 -15.67 -7.80 1.64
CA ILE A 275 -14.22 -7.82 1.85
C ILE A 275 -13.84 -8.97 2.78
N TYR A 276 -12.82 -9.73 2.38
CA TYR A 276 -12.38 -10.91 3.09
C TYR A 276 -10.87 -10.91 3.36
N TYR A 277 -10.51 -10.73 4.62
CA TYR A 277 -9.11 -10.69 5.05
C TYR A 277 -8.75 -11.91 5.90
N HIS A 278 -7.95 -12.83 5.37
CA HIS A 278 -7.68 -14.08 6.09
C HIS A 278 -6.27 -14.64 5.94
N ASP A 279 -5.85 -15.47 6.89
CA ASP A 279 -4.56 -16.17 6.84
C ASP A 279 -3.33 -15.22 6.71
N ASN A 280 -3.49 -13.93 7.08
CA ASN A 280 -2.41 -12.95 7.11
C ASN A 280 -1.63 -13.02 8.42
N ARG A 281 -0.37 -12.58 8.41
CA ARG A 281 0.47 -12.44 9.60
C ARG A 281 0.78 -10.97 9.85
N ILE A 282 0.45 -10.48 11.04
CA ILE A 282 0.54 -9.05 11.39
C ILE A 282 1.37 -8.92 12.67
N VAL A 283 2.58 -8.38 12.59
CA VAL A 283 3.55 -8.43 13.70
C VAL A 283 4.27 -7.10 13.89
N THR A 284 4.21 -6.53 15.09
CA THR A 284 5.09 -5.43 15.49
C THR A 284 5.57 -5.67 16.92
N SER A 285 6.87 -5.49 17.15
CA SER A 285 7.45 -5.51 18.49
C SER A 285 7.23 -4.20 19.23
N GLY A 286 6.69 -3.18 18.59
CA GLY A 286 6.54 -1.84 19.17
C GLY A 286 7.90 -1.19 19.47
N LEU A 287 8.96 -1.63 18.80
CA LEU A 287 10.32 -1.11 18.93
C LEU A 287 10.86 -0.72 17.55
N LEU A 288 11.65 0.34 17.54
CA LEU A 288 12.50 0.70 16.41
C LEU A 288 13.76 -0.19 16.41
N PRO A 289 14.51 -0.30 15.30
CA PRO A 289 15.72 -1.12 15.22
C PRO A 289 16.80 -0.79 16.26
N ASN A 290 16.81 0.44 16.77
CA ASN A 290 17.73 0.89 17.82
C ASN A 290 17.23 0.61 19.26
N GLY A 291 16.09 -0.09 19.41
CA GLY A 291 15.50 -0.42 20.70
C GLY A 291 14.63 0.68 21.32
N GLN A 292 14.51 1.85 20.70
CA GLN A 292 13.54 2.87 21.15
C GLN A 292 12.11 2.38 20.91
N ARG A 293 11.15 2.89 21.69
CA ARG A 293 9.74 2.57 21.48
C ARG A 293 9.24 3.16 20.16
N PHE A 294 8.52 2.33 19.41
CA PHE A 294 7.67 2.75 18.32
C PHE A 294 6.28 3.05 18.88
N ASN A 295 5.93 4.34 18.98
CA ASN A 295 4.78 4.80 19.76
C ASN A 295 3.48 4.95 18.95
N ALA A 296 3.53 4.89 17.63
CA ALA A 296 2.37 5.14 16.77
C ALA A 296 1.46 3.92 16.54
N THR A 297 1.76 2.79 17.18
CA THR A 297 0.99 1.55 17.05
C THR A 297 -0.42 1.69 17.65
N HIS A 298 -1.46 1.38 16.87
CA HIS A 298 -2.84 1.37 17.37
C HIS A 298 -3.45 -0.04 17.45
N ALA A 299 -3.59 -0.78 16.36
CA ALA A 299 -4.13 -2.14 16.39
C ALA A 299 -3.58 -3.01 15.25
N GLY A 300 -3.46 -4.32 15.46
CA GLY A 300 -3.07 -5.23 14.38
C GLY A 300 -4.10 -5.27 13.25
N LEU A 301 -5.37 -5.50 13.61
CA LEU A 301 -6.49 -5.62 12.68
C LEU A 301 -7.74 -4.89 13.19
N GLY A 302 -8.46 -4.23 12.29
CA GLY A 302 -9.73 -3.54 12.57
C GLY A 302 -10.72 -3.57 11.40
N VAL A 303 -12.01 -3.71 11.68
CA VAL A 303 -13.13 -3.65 10.73
C VAL A 303 -14.17 -2.63 11.21
N PHE A 304 -14.06 -1.39 10.75
CA PHE A 304 -14.89 -0.29 11.22
C PHE A 304 -15.42 0.53 10.05
N ASN A 305 -16.68 0.93 10.15
CA ASN A 305 -17.30 1.83 9.19
C ASN A 305 -16.84 3.28 9.44
N PHE A 306 -15.61 3.60 9.04
CA PHE A 306 -14.96 4.89 9.32
C PHE A 306 -15.80 6.07 8.81
N TYR A 307 -16.38 5.92 7.63
CA TYR A 307 -17.15 6.95 6.94
C TYR A 307 -18.63 6.99 7.33
N LYS A 308 -19.05 6.19 8.32
CA LYS A 308 -20.44 6.14 8.82
C LYS A 308 -21.46 5.92 7.71
N GLN A 309 -21.11 5.08 6.74
CA GLN A 309 -21.97 4.74 5.62
C GLN A 309 -23.18 3.90 6.09
N PRO A 310 -24.32 3.95 5.40
CA PRO A 310 -25.43 3.06 5.74
C PRO A 310 -25.04 1.58 5.55
N ALA A 311 -25.80 0.69 6.19
CA ALA A 311 -25.61 -0.77 6.06
C ALA A 311 -25.81 -1.28 4.62
N SER A 312 -26.38 -0.46 3.72
CA SER A 312 -26.46 -0.74 2.28
C SER A 312 -25.15 -0.47 1.52
N VAL A 313 -24.11 0.05 2.18
CA VAL A 313 -22.81 0.40 1.59
C VAL A 313 -21.66 -0.27 2.35
N PHE A 314 -21.78 -0.43 3.67
CA PHE A 314 -20.82 -1.15 4.50
C PHE A 314 -21.44 -2.43 5.07
N PHE A 315 -21.15 -3.58 4.46
CA PHE A 315 -21.73 -4.88 4.83
C PHE A 315 -20.89 -6.06 4.35
N ASN A 316 -21.18 -7.27 4.83
CA ASN A 316 -20.54 -8.53 4.43
C ASN A 316 -18.99 -8.52 4.47
N ASN A 317 -18.42 -7.82 5.45
CA ASN A 317 -16.98 -7.77 5.68
C ASN A 317 -16.58 -8.82 6.72
N ARG A 318 -15.57 -9.63 6.42
CA ARG A 318 -15.07 -10.70 7.28
C ARG A 318 -13.56 -10.67 7.38
N ALA A 319 -13.04 -10.95 8.57
CA ALA A 319 -11.61 -11.18 8.75
C ALA A 319 -11.38 -12.39 9.65
N GLU A 320 -10.61 -13.38 9.21
CA GLU A 320 -10.47 -14.59 10.01
C GLU A 320 -9.17 -15.36 9.79
N ARG A 321 -8.80 -16.25 10.71
CA ARG A 321 -7.58 -17.08 10.61
C ARG A 321 -6.28 -16.29 10.46
N ASN A 322 -6.30 -15.00 10.82
CA ASN A 322 -5.08 -14.21 10.84
C ASN A 322 -4.23 -14.61 12.06
N VAL A 323 -2.93 -14.32 12.00
CA VAL A 323 -1.98 -14.52 13.10
C VAL A 323 -1.42 -13.17 13.51
N ILE A 324 -1.65 -12.72 14.73
CA ILE A 324 -1.34 -11.35 15.16
C ILE A 324 -0.40 -11.32 16.37
N GLY A 325 0.61 -10.47 16.27
CA GLY A 325 1.59 -10.15 17.29
C GLY A 325 1.78 -8.64 17.38
N TYR A 326 0.77 -7.87 17.81
CA TYR A 326 0.80 -6.40 17.66
C TYR A 326 1.01 -5.67 18.99
N VAL A 327 2.24 -5.23 19.24
CA VAL A 327 2.56 -4.44 20.44
C VAL A 327 1.99 -3.04 20.35
N ARG A 328 1.27 -2.65 21.40
CA ARG A 328 0.87 -1.27 21.70
C ARG A 328 1.11 -1.04 23.19
N TRP A 329 2.09 -0.20 23.50
CA TRP A 329 2.48 0.10 24.88
C TRP A 329 1.29 0.64 25.69
N GLY A 330 1.04 0.05 26.85
CA GLY A 330 -0.08 0.41 27.74
C GLY A 330 -1.43 -0.20 27.37
N ALA A 331 -1.55 -0.92 26.26
CA ALA A 331 -2.76 -1.68 25.93
C ALA A 331 -2.74 -3.08 26.58
N SER A 332 -3.87 -3.79 26.54
CA SER A 332 -4.02 -5.10 27.20
C SER A 332 -5.00 -6.02 26.45
N SER A 333 -4.82 -6.16 25.13
CA SER A 333 -5.67 -7.00 24.28
C SER A 333 -4.82 -7.78 23.25
N PRO A 334 -4.59 -9.09 23.44
CA PRO A 334 -5.07 -9.96 24.53
C PRO A 334 -4.14 -10.03 25.76
N TYR A 335 -2.90 -9.56 25.63
CA TYR A 335 -1.88 -9.60 26.68
C TYR A 335 -1.42 -8.18 27.04
N PRO A 336 -0.69 -7.98 28.15
CA PRO A 336 -0.05 -6.69 28.43
C PRO A 336 0.80 -6.19 27.27
N ASP A 337 0.73 -4.89 27.01
CA ASP A 337 1.38 -4.17 25.92
C ASP A 337 1.00 -4.67 24.51
N ARG A 338 -0.22 -5.20 24.35
CA ARG A 338 -0.74 -5.69 23.06
C ARG A 338 -2.07 -5.05 22.68
N GLN A 339 -2.27 -4.86 21.39
CA GLN A 339 -3.57 -4.58 20.78
C GLN A 339 -3.68 -5.27 19.42
N ASP A 340 -3.96 -6.57 19.44
CA ASP A 340 -4.02 -7.36 18.22
C ASP A 340 -5.25 -7.02 17.37
N LEU A 341 -6.39 -6.92 18.02
CA LEU A 341 -7.66 -6.55 17.40
C LEU A 341 -8.09 -5.18 17.91
N SER A 342 -8.68 -4.36 17.04
CA SER A 342 -9.31 -3.11 17.41
C SER A 342 -10.59 -3.40 18.20
N PRO A 343 -10.67 -3.06 19.49
CA PRO A 343 -11.88 -3.28 20.29
C PRO A 343 -13.07 -2.56 19.65
N ASP A 344 -14.27 -3.16 19.74
CA ASP A 344 -15.54 -2.66 19.17
C ASP A 344 -15.63 -2.58 17.64
N ALA A 345 -14.50 -2.66 16.95
CA ALA A 345 -14.37 -2.67 15.49
C ALA A 345 -14.04 -4.08 14.95
N CYS A 346 -14.16 -5.13 15.74
CA CYS A 346 -13.67 -6.46 15.34
C CYS A 346 -14.68 -7.59 15.55
N ALA A 347 -15.98 -7.28 15.55
CA ALA A 347 -17.03 -8.30 15.70
C ALA A 347 -16.98 -9.41 14.63
N THR A 348 -16.47 -9.10 13.42
CA THR A 348 -16.29 -10.05 12.32
C THR A 348 -14.86 -10.60 12.21
N CYS A 349 -14.01 -10.32 13.21
CA CYS A 349 -12.64 -10.82 13.31
C CYS A 349 -12.60 -12.17 14.06
N THR A 350 -13.15 -13.22 13.46
CA THR A 350 -13.27 -14.55 14.08
C THR A 350 -12.03 -15.41 13.81
N ASP A 351 -11.81 -16.47 14.60
CA ASP A 351 -10.72 -17.45 14.39
C ASP A 351 -9.31 -16.86 14.20
N THR A 352 -9.08 -15.62 14.64
CA THR A 352 -7.79 -14.95 14.58
C THR A 352 -6.98 -15.34 15.81
N SER A 353 -5.75 -15.79 15.58
CA SER A 353 -4.87 -16.31 16.63
C SER A 353 -3.81 -15.27 17.03
N SER A 354 -3.57 -15.15 18.33
CA SER A 354 -2.56 -14.26 18.87
C SER A 354 -1.25 -14.99 19.14
N LEU A 355 -0.14 -14.46 18.62
CA LEU A 355 1.20 -14.90 18.98
C LEU A 355 1.43 -14.67 20.49
N PRO A 356 2.16 -15.58 21.17
CA PRO A 356 2.47 -15.42 22.58
C PRO A 356 3.39 -14.21 22.81
N ASN A 357 3.31 -13.62 24.00
CA ASN A 357 4.29 -12.63 24.45
C ASN A 357 5.63 -13.28 24.85
N PRO A 358 6.75 -12.54 24.79
CA PRO A 358 6.88 -11.21 24.23
C PRO A 358 7.00 -11.23 22.69
N ILE A 359 6.51 -10.18 22.03
CA ILE A 359 6.85 -9.90 20.63
C ILE A 359 8.11 -9.05 20.61
N THR A 360 9.10 -9.47 19.83
CA THR A 360 10.45 -8.85 19.82
C THR A 360 10.87 -8.50 18.40
N LEU A 361 11.96 -7.73 18.25
CA LEU A 361 12.57 -7.49 16.94
C LEU A 361 12.98 -8.82 16.24
N ALA A 362 13.31 -9.87 17.01
CA ALA A 362 13.56 -11.19 16.45
C ALA A 362 12.27 -11.84 15.90
N THR A 363 11.12 -11.60 16.53
CA THR A 363 9.81 -12.03 16.01
C THR A 363 9.51 -11.35 14.67
N GLU A 364 9.73 -10.04 14.56
CA GLU A 364 9.58 -9.30 13.29
C GLU A 364 10.55 -9.80 12.21
N GLN A 365 11.78 -10.14 12.59
CA GLN A 365 12.78 -10.67 11.66
C GLN A 365 12.43 -12.07 11.17
N ASN A 366 11.85 -12.91 12.03
CA ASN A 366 11.39 -14.23 11.67
C ASN A 366 10.27 -14.18 10.62
N GLU A 367 9.39 -13.17 10.64
CA GLU A 367 8.39 -12.98 9.58
C GLU A 367 9.05 -12.81 8.20
N TRP A 368 10.11 -12.02 8.10
CA TRP A 368 10.82 -11.89 6.82
C TRP A 368 11.47 -13.21 6.38
N ALA A 369 12.04 -13.98 7.31
CA ALA A 369 12.59 -15.30 7.01
C ALA A 369 11.50 -16.28 6.53
N LEU A 370 10.33 -16.30 7.17
CA LEU A 370 9.18 -17.11 6.73
C LEU A 370 8.71 -16.73 5.34
N TRP A 371 8.71 -15.43 5.04
CA TRP A 371 8.36 -14.93 3.71
C TRP A 371 9.38 -15.35 2.65
N GLN A 372 10.68 -15.24 2.94
CA GLN A 372 11.73 -15.73 2.05
C GLN A 372 11.63 -17.25 1.80
N GLN A 373 11.27 -18.02 2.82
CA GLN A 373 11.00 -19.45 2.64
C GLN A 373 9.77 -19.69 1.77
N LYS A 374 8.73 -18.87 1.91
CA LYS A 374 7.54 -18.92 1.06
C LYS A 374 7.90 -18.69 -0.40
N LEU A 375 8.68 -17.64 -0.70
CA LEU A 375 9.20 -17.38 -2.05
C LEU A 375 9.96 -18.59 -2.60
N LYS A 376 10.88 -19.16 -1.80
CA LYS A 376 11.66 -20.33 -2.20
C LYS A 376 10.78 -21.54 -2.50
N ARG A 377 9.75 -21.82 -1.69
CA ARG A 377 8.81 -22.92 -1.91
C ARG A 377 7.96 -22.72 -3.16
N ALA A 378 7.57 -21.48 -3.44
CA ALA A 378 6.79 -21.12 -4.62
C ALA A 378 7.64 -20.99 -5.90
N GLY A 379 8.97 -21.04 -5.82
CA GLY A 379 9.85 -20.78 -6.95
C GLY A 379 9.81 -19.33 -7.44
N VAL A 380 9.41 -18.39 -6.57
CA VAL A 380 9.24 -16.97 -6.89
C VAL A 380 10.52 -16.19 -6.57
N ALA A 381 10.92 -15.32 -7.50
CA ALA A 381 11.95 -14.31 -7.29
C ALA A 381 11.32 -12.92 -7.31
N VAL A 382 11.81 -11.99 -6.48
CA VAL A 382 11.32 -10.61 -6.42
C VAL A 382 12.40 -9.62 -6.88
N GLY A 383 11.96 -8.49 -7.41
CA GLY A 383 12.80 -7.49 -8.04
C GLY A 383 13.21 -7.87 -9.47
N PRO A 384 14.06 -7.03 -10.10
CA PRO A 384 14.49 -7.23 -11.48
C PRO A 384 15.23 -8.54 -11.68
N LEU A 385 14.80 -9.31 -12.67
CA LEU A 385 15.44 -10.56 -13.05
C LEU A 385 16.74 -10.29 -13.83
N PRO A 386 17.78 -11.12 -13.67
CA PRO A 386 18.97 -11.05 -14.51
C PRO A 386 18.60 -11.27 -15.99
N GLY A 387 19.20 -10.48 -16.88
CA GLY A 387 18.81 -10.34 -18.29
C GLY A 387 18.48 -11.66 -18.99
N GLY A 388 17.23 -11.79 -19.44
CA GLY A 388 16.75 -12.88 -20.31
C GLY A 388 15.89 -13.96 -19.64
N LYS A 389 15.74 -13.97 -18.31
CA LYS A 389 14.75 -14.84 -17.66
C LYS A 389 13.39 -14.12 -17.66
N LYS A 390 12.46 -14.67 -18.45
CA LYS A 390 11.03 -14.30 -18.44
C LYS A 390 10.30 -15.13 -17.40
#